data_AF-A0A527HI78-F1
#
_entry.id   AF-A0A527HI78-F1
#
_cell.length_a   1.000
_cell.length_b   1.000
_cell.length_c   1.000
_cell.angle_alpha   90.00
_cell.angle_beta   90.00
_cell.angle_gamma   90.00
#
_symmetry.space_group_name_H-M   'P 1'
#
loop_
_entity.id
_entity.type
_entity.pdbx_description
1 polymer ?
#
loop_
_entity_poly.entity_id
_entity_poly.type
_entity_poly.pdbx_seq_one_letter_code
_entity_poly.pdbx_strand_id
1 'polypeptide(L)'
;VDPYLRPLYDALYDMMPADKVERAIAAEVIEIAPLAFMRGRTLAHAAVILDEAQNTTPMQMKMFLTRLGENSRMIVTGDPTQIDLPSNTKSGL
;
A
#
# COMPACT_ATOMS: atom_id res chain seq x y z
N VAL A 1 -9.04 8.79 -12.09
CA VAL A 1 -8.02 8.13 -11.25
C VAL A 1 -7.42 9.21 -10.39
N ASP A 2 -7.35 8.98 -9.07
CA ASP A 2 -6.71 9.91 -8.15
C ASP A 2 -5.26 10.17 -8.62
N PRO A 3 -4.83 11.44 -8.84
CA PRO A 3 -3.49 11.78 -9.29
C PRO A 3 -2.38 11.11 -8.46
N TYR A 4 -2.60 10.88 -7.17
CA TYR A 4 -1.61 10.26 -6.28
C TYR A 4 -1.38 8.76 -6.58
N LEU A 5 -2.34 8.10 -7.21
CA LEU A 5 -2.23 6.67 -7.54
C LEU A 5 -1.68 6.45 -8.94
N ARG A 6 -1.62 7.49 -9.78
CA ARG A 6 -1.19 7.41 -11.17
C ARG A 6 0.19 6.74 -11.36
N PRO A 7 1.23 7.06 -10.56
CA PRO A 7 2.53 6.41 -10.71
C PRO A 7 2.50 4.89 -10.51
N LEU A 8 1.64 4.40 -9.60
CA LEU A 8 1.49 2.96 -9.37
C LEU A 8 0.82 2.27 -10.58
N TYR A 9 -0.19 2.90 -11.19
CA TYR A 9 -0.78 2.38 -12.41
C TYR A 9 0.22 2.37 -13.56
N ASP A 10 0.98 3.46 -13.75
CA ASP A 10 1.99 3.54 -14.81
C ASP A 10 3.06 2.44 -14.63
N ALA A 11 3.53 2.21 -13.39
CA ALA A 11 4.47 1.11 -13.09
C ALA A 11 3.89 -0.28 -13.43
N LEU A 12 2.59 -0.53 -13.16
CA LEU A 12 1.95 -1.79 -13.55
C LEU A 12 1.92 -1.98 -15.07
N TYR A 13 1.62 -0.91 -15.82
CA TYR A 13 1.58 -0.92 -17.28
C TYR A 13 2.97 -1.09 -17.91
N ASP A 14 4.03 -0.65 -17.23
CA ASP A 14 5.41 -0.88 -17.68
C ASP A 14 5.86 -2.33 -17.45
N MET A 15 5.35 -3.00 -16.40
CA MET A 15 5.75 -4.36 -16.03
C MET A 15 4.90 -5.46 -16.69
N MET A 16 3.68 -5.15 -17.12
CA MET A 16 2.73 -6.12 -17.65
C MET A 16 1.96 -5.58 -18.86
N PRO A 17 1.54 -6.44 -19.80
CA PRO A 17 0.64 -6.05 -20.88
C PRO A 17 -0.63 -5.37 -20.34
N ALA A 18 -1.03 -4.26 -20.98
CA ALA A 18 -2.13 -3.42 -20.52
C ALA A 18 -3.45 -4.18 -20.34
N ASP A 19 -3.76 -5.10 -21.26
CA ASP A 19 -4.96 -5.94 -21.19
C ASP A 19 -4.98 -6.83 -19.94
N LYS A 20 -3.83 -7.30 -19.48
CA LYS A 20 -3.72 -8.08 -18.24
C LYS A 20 -3.90 -7.20 -17.01
N VAL A 21 -3.31 -6.01 -16.99
CA VAL A 21 -3.43 -5.04 -15.88
C VAL A 21 -4.89 -4.65 -15.69
N GLU A 22 -5.56 -4.25 -16.76
CA GLU A 22 -6.97 -3.86 -16.74
C GLU A 22 -7.87 -4.99 -16.25
N ARG A 23 -7.66 -6.22 -16.74
CA ARG A 23 -8.41 -7.40 -16.28
C ARG A 23 -8.16 -7.71 -14.81
N ALA A 24 -6.92 -7.62 -14.34
CA ALA A 24 -6.57 -7.90 -12.95
C ALA A 24 -7.17 -6.88 -11.99
N ILE A 25 -7.19 -5.60 -12.36
CA ILE A 25 -7.85 -4.54 -11.59
C ILE A 25 -9.37 -4.74 -11.59
N ALA A 26 -9.97 -4.98 -12.76
CA ALA A 26 -11.42 -5.18 -12.89
C ALA A 26 -11.93 -6.43 -12.14
N ALA A 27 -11.09 -7.46 -12.02
CA ALA A 27 -11.36 -8.67 -11.26
C ALA A 27 -10.96 -8.56 -9.77
N GLU A 28 -10.54 -7.38 -9.30
CA GLU A 28 -10.08 -7.12 -7.92
C GLU A 28 -8.90 -8.01 -7.47
N VAL A 29 -8.15 -8.56 -8.43
CA VAL A 29 -6.92 -9.32 -8.16
C VAL A 29 -5.79 -8.36 -7.75
N ILE A 30 -5.76 -7.17 -8.34
CA ILE A 30 -4.85 -6.08 -7.96
C ILE A 30 -5.69 -4.93 -7.43
N GLU A 31 -5.44 -4.55 -6.19
CA GLU A 31 -6.05 -3.39 -5.54
C GLU A 31 -4.97 -2.37 -5.17
N ILE A 32 -5.15 -1.13 -5.62
CA ILE A 32 -4.33 0.01 -5.20
C ILE A 32 -5.23 0.93 -4.40
N ALA A 33 -4.92 1.12 -3.12
CA ALA A 33 -5.74 1.91 -2.23
C ALA A 33 -4.89 2.69 -1.20
N PRO A 34 -5.31 3.91 -0.81
CA PRO A 34 -4.65 4.66 0.24
C PRO A 34 -4.72 3.93 1.59
N LEU A 35 -3.72 4.17 2.46
CA LEU A 35 -3.64 3.57 3.80
C LEU A 35 -4.92 3.73 4.64
N ALA A 36 -5.63 4.85 4.50
CA ALA A 36 -6.87 5.14 5.23
C ALA A 36 -7.99 4.12 4.94
N PHE A 37 -8.01 3.51 3.76
CA PHE A 37 -9.02 2.53 3.34
C PHE A 37 -8.82 1.16 3.98
N MET A 38 -7.68 0.95 4.64
CA MET A 38 -7.34 -0.32 5.29
C MET A 38 -8.02 -0.48 6.65
N ARG A 39 -8.53 0.62 7.24
CA ARG A 39 -9.17 0.59 8.55
C ARG A 39 -10.37 -0.35 8.56
N GLY A 40 -10.40 -1.26 9.53
CA GLY A 40 -11.52 -2.20 9.69
C GLY A 40 -11.53 -3.38 8.72
N ARG A 41 -10.54 -3.49 7.82
CA ARG A 41 -10.39 -4.64 6.92
C ARG A 41 -9.59 -5.76 7.56
N THR A 42 -9.75 -6.96 7.00
CA THR A 42 -8.85 -8.09 7.20
C THR A 42 -8.33 -8.50 5.83
N LEU A 43 -7.02 -8.51 5.66
CA LEU A 43 -6.34 -8.82 4.39
C LEU A 43 -5.91 -10.29 4.44
N ALA A 44 -6.82 -11.20 4.08
CA ALA A 44 -6.58 -12.64 4.03
C ALA A 44 -6.30 -13.11 2.59
N HIS A 45 -5.53 -14.18 2.43
CA HIS A 45 -5.14 -14.76 1.13
C HIS A 45 -4.49 -13.75 0.16
N ALA A 46 -3.71 -12.79 0.68
CA ALA A 46 -3.16 -11.70 -0.10
C ALA A 46 -1.65 -11.49 0.13
N ALA A 47 -0.96 -11.01 -0.91
CA ALA A 47 0.32 -10.36 -0.79
C ALA A 47 0.08 -8.84 -0.73
N VAL A 48 0.42 -8.22 0.40
CA VAL A 48 0.13 -6.81 0.68
C VAL A 48 1.44 -6.03 0.71
N ILE A 49 1.48 -4.89 0.03
CA ILE A 49 2.64 -3.99 0.02
C ILE A 49 2.21 -2.66 0.63
N LEU A 50 2.94 -2.21 1.66
CA LEU A 50 2.91 -0.84 2.14
C LEU A 50 4.19 -0.16 1.70
N ASP A 51 4.06 0.77 0.77
CA ASP A 51 5.17 1.56 0.27
C ASP A 51 5.24 2.93 0.97
N GLU A 52 6.42 3.55 0.92
CA GLU A 52 6.73 4.83 1.57
C GLU A 52 6.37 4.81 3.08
N ALA A 53 6.65 3.70 3.76
CA ALA A 53 6.24 3.44 5.13
C ALA A 53 6.80 4.46 6.15
N GLN A 54 7.91 5.13 5.82
CA GLN A 54 8.46 6.21 6.63
C GLN A 54 7.49 7.39 6.79
N ASN A 55 6.53 7.54 5.86
CA ASN A 55 5.48 8.55 5.88
C ASN A 55 4.23 8.11 6.67
N THR A 56 4.33 7.04 7.45
CA THR A 56 3.30 6.63 8.41
C THR A 56 3.67 7.06 9.81
N THR A 57 2.66 7.29 10.65
CA THR A 57 2.84 7.38 12.12
C THR A 57 2.86 5.99 12.74
N PRO A 58 3.42 5.81 13.97
CA PRO A 58 3.36 4.54 14.69
C PRO A 58 1.93 4.00 14.85
N MET A 59 0.95 4.89 15.00
CA MET A 59 -0.46 4.50 15.11
C MET A 59 -1.01 3.97 13.78
N GLN A 60 -0.66 4.60 12.66
CA GLN A 60 -1.05 4.13 11.33
C GLN A 60 -0.36 2.81 10.97
N MET A 61 0.93 2.67 11.27
CA MET A 61 1.67 1.43 11.09
C MET A 61 1.01 0.29 11.90
N LYS A 62 0.74 0.51 13.20
CA LYS A 62 0.02 -0.47 14.03
C LYS A 62 -1.37 -0.80 13.48
N MET A 63 -2.12 0.22 13.04
CA MET A 63 -3.44 0.02 12.43
C MET A 63 -3.34 -0.91 11.22
N PHE A 64 -2.35 -0.69 10.35
CA PHE A 64 -2.15 -1.46 9.12
C PHE A 64 -1.64 -2.88 9.37
N LEU A 65 -0.59 -3.05 10.19
CA LEU A 65 -0.03 -4.37 10.50
C LEU A 65 -1.07 -5.31 11.12
N THR A 66 -2.00 -4.77 11.92
CA THR A 66 -3.09 -5.57 12.51
C THR A 66 -4.21 -5.95 11.52
N ARG A 67 -4.12 -5.53 10.25
CA ARG A 67 -5.05 -5.99 9.20
C ARG A 67 -4.62 -7.32 8.58
N LEU A 68 -3.40 -7.80 8.85
CA LEU A 68 -2.88 -9.04 8.25
C LEU A 68 -3.74 -10.24 8.66
N GLY A 69 -4.32 -10.92 7.67
CA GLY A 69 -5.16 -12.11 7.84
C GLY A 69 -4.43 -13.42 7.55
N GLU A 70 -5.19 -14.52 7.57
CA GLU A 70 -4.67 -15.85 7.29
C GLU A 70 -4.14 -15.99 5.87
N ASN A 71 -3.11 -16.84 5.71
CA ASN A 71 -2.47 -17.12 4.42
C ASN A 71 -1.99 -15.89 3.65
N SER A 72 -1.75 -14.78 4.36
CA SER A 72 -1.24 -13.55 3.78
C SER A 72 0.22 -13.30 4.11
N ARG A 73 0.82 -12.41 3.32
CA ARG A 73 2.15 -11.87 3.55
C ARG A 73 2.09 -10.36 3.37
N MET A 74 2.81 -9.64 4.22
CA MET A 74 2.92 -8.18 4.15
C MET A 74 4.37 -7.79 3.98
N ILE A 75 4.62 -6.91 3.02
CA ILE A 75 5.93 -6.33 2.71
C ILE A 75 5.81 -4.84 3.00
N VAL A 76 6.72 -4.33 3.82
CA VAL A 76 6.75 -2.92 4.20
C VAL A 76 8.05 -2.34 3.64
N THR A 77 7.95 -1.33 2.78
CA THR A 77 9.07 -0.66 2.13
C THR A 77 9.08 0.82 2.53
N GLY A 78 10.28 1.41 2.60
CA GLY A 78 10.44 2.82 2.90
C GLY A 78 11.91 3.20 3.10
N ASP A 79 12.21 4.49 3.00
CA ASP A 79 13.54 5.07 3.23
C ASP A 79 13.50 5.96 4.49
N PRO A 80 14.10 5.54 5.62
CA PRO A 80 14.11 6.32 6.87
C PRO A 80 14.73 7.72 6.75
N THR A 81 15.48 8.01 5.68
CA THR A 81 16.10 9.31 5.44
C THR A 81 15.16 10.32 4.74
N GLN A 82 14.02 9.86 4.20
CA GLN A 82 13.08 10.66 3.40
C GLN A 82 11.70 10.75 4.08
N ILE A 83 11.68 11.31 5.29
CA ILE A 83 10.44 11.46 6.08
C ILE A 83 9.72 12.76 5.71
N ASP A 84 8.55 12.62 5.10
CA ASP A 84 7.64 13.72 4.70
C ASP A 84 6.49 13.92 5.70
N LEU A 85 6.78 13.74 6.99
CA LEU A 85 5.81 13.98 8.07
C LEU A 85 5.94 15.40 8.63
N PRO A 86 4.85 15.98 9.18
CA PRO A 86 4.93 17.24 9.90
C PRO A 86 5.98 17.21 11.01
N SER A 87 6.68 18.32 11.22
CA SER A 87 7.73 18.45 12.23
C SER A 87 7.29 17.91 13.60
N ASN A 88 8.19 17.20 14.29
CA ASN A 88 7.96 16.49 15.56
C ASN A 88 7.02 15.27 15.48
N THR A 89 6.56 14.86 14.30
CA THR A 89 5.85 13.59 14.14
C THR A 89 6.86 12.46 14.03
N LYS A 90 6.76 11.46 14.91
CA LYS A 90 7.59 10.26 14.82
C LYS A 90 7.13 9.39 13.64
N SER A 91 8.08 8.86 12.87
CA SER A 91 7.80 7.86 11.85
C SER A 91 7.39 6.51 12.46
N GLY A 92 6.59 5.74 11.72
CA GLY A 92 6.18 4.38 12.01
C GLY A 92 7.19 3.32 11.56
N LEU A 93 8.16 3.70 10.71
CA LEU A 93 9.33 2.90 10.33
C LEU A 93 10.47 3.17 11.34
#